data_AF-A0A2P6FUD9-F1
#
_entry.id   AF-A0A2P6FUD9-F1
#
_cell.length_a   1.000
_cell.length_b   1.000
_cell.length_c   1.000
_cell.angle_alpha   90.00
_cell.angle_beta   90.00
_cell.angle_gamma   90.00
#
_symmetry.space_group_name_H-M   'P 1'
#
loop_
_entity.id
_entity.type
_entity.pdbx_description
1 polymer ?
#
loop_
_entity_poly.entity_id
_entity_poly.type
_entity_poly.pdbx_seq_one_letter_code
_entity_poly.pdbx_strand_id
1 'polypeptide(L)'
;DTTITLDFALTRLTDVISKLVIYPENMKKNLNQFNGLIHSQRVLLALTQKGLSREAAYEIVQSNAMKVWAEGVNFYDELKNDPRVCKVLSDSELKANFDLSYHLKHLDTIFEKVFS
;
A
#
# COMPACT_ATOMS: atom_id res chain seq x y z
N ASP A 1 28.44 13.39 -32.20
CA ASP A 1 27.26 12.49 -32.15
C ASP A 1 26.71 12.31 -30.74
N THR A 2 27.46 11.73 -29.80
CA THR A 2 26.96 11.43 -28.44
C THR A 2 26.37 12.61 -27.67
N THR A 3 27.02 13.77 -27.69
CA THR A 3 26.53 14.97 -26.98
C THR A 3 25.29 15.58 -27.63
N ILE A 4 25.22 15.55 -28.97
CA ILE A 4 24.06 16.04 -29.74
C ILE A 4 22.84 15.14 -29.50
N THR A 5 23.03 13.82 -29.47
CA THR A 5 21.96 12.87 -29.17
C THR A 5 21.42 13.04 -27.75
N LEU A 6 22.30 13.30 -26.77
CA LEU A 6 21.89 13.53 -25.39
C LEU A 6 21.06 14.81 -25.25
N ASP A 7 21.50 15.90 -25.88
CA ASP A 7 20.77 17.18 -25.87
C ASP A 7 19.35 17.03 -26.44
N PHE A 8 19.23 16.33 -27.57
CA PHE A 8 17.94 16.01 -28.17
C PHE A 8 17.07 15.15 -27.23
N ALA A 9 17.63 14.11 -26.62
CA ALA A 9 16.89 13.23 -25.72
C ALA A 9 16.37 13.96 -24.47
N LEU A 10 17.18 14.83 -23.87
CA LEU A 10 16.79 15.64 -22.71
C LEU A 10 15.67 16.61 -23.07
N THR A 11 15.79 17.32 -24.18
CA THR A 11 14.76 18.25 -24.67
C THR A 11 13.44 17.53 -24.89
N ARG A 12 13.47 16.35 -25.52
CA ARG A 12 12.28 15.53 -25.74
C ARG A 12 11.66 15.02 -24.45
N LEU A 13 12.48 14.60 -23.48
CA LEU A 13 11.98 14.12 -22.20
C LEU A 13 11.30 15.24 -21.39
N THR A 14 11.88 16.45 -21.38
CA THR A 14 11.26 17.61 -20.73
C THR A 14 9.88 17.91 -21.31
N ASP A 15 9.73 17.84 -22.62
CA ASP A 15 8.43 17.98 -23.29
C ASP A 15 7.43 16.90 -22.90
N VAL A 16 7.88 15.64 -22.80
CA VAL A 16 7.02 14.52 -22.38
C VAL A 16 6.54 14.70 -20.94
N ILE A 17 7.45 15.02 -20.02
CA ILE A 17 7.12 15.19 -18.60
C ILE A 17 6.21 16.41 -18.38
N SER A 18 6.47 17.54 -19.04
CA SER A 18 5.66 18.75 -18.90
C SER A 18 4.23 18.61 -19.43
N LYS A 19 4.01 17.71 -20.40
CA LYS A 19 2.71 17.44 -21.03
C LYS A 19 2.05 16.15 -20.54
N LEU A 20 2.67 15.46 -19.57
CA LEU A 20 2.17 14.19 -19.08
C LEU A 20 0.82 14.38 -18.37
N VAL A 21 -0.22 13.72 -18.89
CA VAL A 21 -1.55 13.73 -18.27
C VAL A 21 -1.59 12.68 -17.17
N ILE A 22 -1.78 13.12 -15.92
CA ILE A 22 -1.93 12.25 -14.76
C ILE A 22 -3.42 11.97 -14.52
N TYR A 23 -3.76 10.70 -14.24
CA TYR A 23 -5.13 10.26 -13.93
C TYR A 23 -5.21 9.74 -12.49
N PRO A 24 -5.39 10.62 -11.47
CA PRO A 24 -5.39 10.23 -10.06
C PRO A 24 -6.43 9.16 -9.71
N GLU A 25 -7.60 9.22 -10.34
CA GLU A 25 -8.68 8.27 -10.09
C GLU A 25 -8.32 6.86 -10.58
N ASN A 26 -7.60 6.74 -11.71
CA ASN A 26 -7.09 5.46 -12.17
C ASN A 26 -6.00 4.92 -11.24
N MET A 27 -5.15 5.81 -10.68
CA MET A 27 -4.15 5.40 -9.68
C MET A 27 -4.81 4.84 -8.43
N LYS A 28 -5.83 5.52 -7.89
CA LYS A 28 -6.63 5.04 -6.74
C LYS A 28 -7.35 3.74 -7.06
N LYS A 29 -7.97 3.64 -8.25
CA LYS A 29 -8.63 2.42 -8.69
C LYS A 29 -7.66 1.24 -8.72
N ASN A 30 -6.48 1.42 -9.32
CA ASN A 30 -5.46 0.39 -9.41
C ASN A 30 -4.94 -0.03 -8.03
N LEU A 31 -4.72 0.94 -7.15
CA LEU A 31 -4.33 0.67 -5.76
C LEU A 31 -5.36 -0.20 -5.02
N ASN A 32 -6.65 0.01 -5.30
CA ASN A 32 -7.75 -0.71 -4.67
C ASN A 32 -8.17 -2.00 -5.41
N GLN A 33 -7.50 -2.39 -6.51
CA GLN A 33 -7.87 -3.58 -7.31
C GLN A 33 -7.90 -4.88 -6.51
N PHE A 34 -7.09 -4.96 -5.45
CA PHE A 34 -6.99 -6.14 -4.59
C PHE A 34 -7.70 -5.95 -3.25
N ASN A 35 -8.79 -5.17 -3.22
CA ASN A 35 -9.73 -5.06 -2.10
C ASN A 35 -9.07 -4.97 -0.70
N GLY A 36 -8.03 -4.14 -0.59
CA GLY A 36 -7.33 -3.87 0.67
C GLY A 36 -6.08 -4.70 0.95
N LEU A 37 -5.67 -5.62 0.07
CA LEU A 37 -4.46 -6.45 0.27
C LEU A 37 -3.16 -5.66 0.44
N ILE A 38 -3.09 -4.42 -0.06
CA ILE A 38 -1.96 -3.52 0.15
C ILE A 38 -1.67 -3.28 1.64
N HIS A 39 -2.66 -3.48 2.53
CA HIS A 39 -2.53 -3.28 3.97
C HIS A 39 -2.05 -4.53 4.72
N SER A 40 -1.86 -5.67 4.04
CA SER A 40 -1.45 -6.96 4.62
C SER A 40 -0.22 -6.85 5.53
N GLN A 41 0.80 -6.10 5.11
CA GLN A 41 2.00 -5.90 5.92
C GLN A 41 1.70 -5.13 7.23
N ARG A 42 0.83 -4.12 7.20
CA ARG A 42 0.46 -3.35 8.40
C ARG A 42 -0.27 -4.24 9.40
N VAL A 43 -1.20 -5.05 8.92
CA VAL A 43 -1.94 -6.02 9.75
C VAL A 43 -0.98 -7.05 10.36
N LEU A 44 -0.05 -7.61 9.56
CA LEU A 44 0.96 -8.53 10.07
C LEU A 44 1.77 -7.91 11.20
N LEU A 45 2.26 -6.68 11.01
CA LEU A 45 3.02 -5.98 12.05
C LEU A 45 2.18 -5.70 13.29
N ALA A 46 0.92 -5.27 13.14
CA ALA A 46 0.02 -5.04 14.26
C ALA A 46 -0.22 -6.32 15.09
N LEU A 47 -0.41 -7.47 14.43
CA LEU A 47 -0.55 -8.76 15.11
C LEU A 47 0.72 -9.12 15.89
N THR A 48 1.91 -8.94 15.29
CA THR A 48 3.17 -9.21 15.99
C THR A 48 3.40 -8.27 17.19
N GLN A 49 3.04 -6.99 17.06
CA GLN A 49 3.14 -6.00 18.14
C GLN A 49 2.19 -6.31 19.31
N LYS A 50 1.10 -7.05 19.05
CA LYS A 50 0.16 -7.53 20.07
C LYS A 50 0.55 -8.89 20.66
N GLY A 51 1.73 -9.41 20.33
CA GLY A 51 2.32 -10.58 20.97
C GLY A 51 2.20 -11.89 20.20
N LEU A 52 1.70 -11.89 18.96
CA LEU A 52 1.79 -13.08 18.11
C LEU A 52 3.22 -13.29 17.61
N SER A 53 3.63 -14.56 17.48
CA SER A 53 4.84 -14.87 16.74
C SER A 53 4.70 -14.44 15.29
N ARG A 54 5.84 -14.17 14.65
CA ARG A 54 5.86 -13.73 13.24
C ARG A 54 5.26 -14.79 12.32
N GLU A 55 5.53 -16.06 12.61
CA GLU A 55 5.02 -17.21 11.87
C GLU A 55 3.49 -17.28 11.96
N ALA A 56 2.93 -17.14 13.17
CA ALA A 56 1.48 -17.16 13.37
C ALA A 56 0.79 -15.95 12.71
N ALA A 57 1.37 -14.75 12.85
CA ALA A 57 0.86 -13.55 12.19
C ALA A 57 0.88 -13.69 10.66
N TYR A 58 1.96 -14.26 10.10
CA TYR A 58 2.09 -14.52 8.68
C TYR A 58 1.03 -15.52 8.18
N GLU A 59 0.83 -16.64 8.88
CA GLU A 59 -0.18 -17.65 8.52
C GLU A 59 -1.60 -17.05 8.51
N ILE A 60 -1.95 -16.25 9.52
CA ILE A 60 -3.27 -15.59 9.60
C ILE A 60 -3.45 -14.62 8.43
N VAL A 61 -2.48 -13.73 8.20
CA VAL A 61 -2.57 -12.72 7.13
C VAL A 61 -2.60 -13.40 5.76
N GLN A 62 -1.75 -14.39 5.53
CA GLN A 62 -1.67 -15.11 4.27
C GLN A 62 -2.95 -15.87 3.96
N SER A 63 -3.50 -16.62 4.93
CA SER A 63 -4.74 -17.38 4.72
C SER A 63 -5.94 -16.48 4.36
N ASN A 64 -6.09 -15.34 5.02
CA ASN A 64 -7.12 -14.36 4.67
C ASN A 64 -6.84 -13.67 3.33
N ALA A 65 -5.57 -13.37 3.02
CA ALA A 65 -5.20 -12.76 1.75
C ALA A 65 -5.47 -13.67 0.54
N MET A 66 -5.28 -14.99 0.71
CA MET A 66 -5.54 -15.96 -0.35
C MET A 66 -7.03 -16.05 -0.71
N LYS A 67 -7.94 -15.85 0.26
CA LYS A 67 -9.38 -15.78 -0.03
C LYS A 67 -9.74 -14.57 -0.87
N VAL A 68 -9.17 -13.40 -0.55
CA VAL A 68 -9.35 -12.18 -1.35
C VAL A 68 -8.88 -12.40 -2.79
N TRP A 69 -7.75 -13.09 -2.98
CA TRP A 69 -7.25 -13.45 -4.30
C TRP A 69 -8.17 -14.41 -5.06
N ALA A 70 -8.71 -15.42 -4.39
CA ALA A 70 -9.53 -16.46 -5.02
C ALA A 70 -10.96 -15.99 -5.31
N GLU A 71 -11.54 -15.21 -4.41
CA GLU A 71 -12.97 -14.92 -4.38
C GLU A 71 -13.30 -13.44 -4.59
N GLY A 72 -12.29 -12.56 -4.58
CA GLY A 72 -12.49 -11.12 -4.71
C GLY A 72 -13.19 -10.49 -3.51
N VAL A 73 -13.19 -11.15 -2.35
CA VAL A 73 -13.78 -10.63 -1.11
C VAL A 73 -12.97 -9.45 -0.53
N ASN A 74 -13.55 -8.72 0.42
CA ASN A 74 -12.87 -7.60 1.06
C ASN A 74 -11.91 -8.08 2.16
N PHE A 75 -10.65 -7.63 2.12
CA PHE A 75 -9.63 -8.09 3.06
C PHE A 75 -9.88 -7.69 4.52
N TYR A 76 -10.43 -6.49 4.75
CA TYR A 76 -10.77 -6.03 6.09
C TYR A 76 -11.89 -6.89 6.69
N ASP A 77 -12.92 -7.19 5.90
CA ASP A 77 -14.05 -8.00 6.36
C ASP A 77 -13.61 -9.45 6.66
N GLU A 78 -12.73 -10.05 5.85
CA GLU A 78 -12.16 -11.36 6.14
C GLU A 78 -11.40 -11.39 7.48
N LEU A 79 -10.54 -10.40 7.72
CA LEU A 79 -9.80 -10.29 8.97
C LEU A 79 -10.71 -10.02 10.17
N LYS A 80 -11.75 -9.20 9.99
CA LYS A 80 -12.74 -8.90 11.03
C LYS A 80 -13.59 -10.12 11.41
N ASN A 81 -13.77 -11.06 10.48
CA ASN A 81 -14.50 -12.29 10.72
C ASN A 81 -13.59 -13.44 11.19
N ASP A 82 -12.26 -13.29 11.16
CA ASP A 82 -11.32 -14.31 11.64
C ASP A 82 -11.18 -14.25 13.18
N PRO A 83 -11.61 -15.28 13.92
CA PRO A 83 -11.50 -15.30 15.39
C PRO A 83 -10.06 -15.18 15.89
N ARG A 84 -9.06 -15.57 15.10
CA ARG A 84 -7.63 -15.45 15.47
C ARG A 84 -7.19 -13.98 15.50
N VAL A 85 -7.75 -13.14 14.63
CA VAL A 85 -7.49 -11.69 14.59
C VAL A 85 -8.26 -11.00 15.71
N CYS A 86 -9.56 -11.29 15.86
CA CYS A 86 -10.44 -10.63 16.84
C CYS A 86 -10.08 -10.91 18.30
N LYS A 87 -9.34 -12.00 18.58
CA LYS A 87 -8.77 -12.26 19.90
C LYS A 87 -7.63 -11.31 20.27
N VAL A 88 -7.02 -10.65 19.29
CA VAL A 88 -5.74 -9.93 19.42
C VAL A 88 -5.92 -8.44 19.14
N LEU A 89 -6.72 -8.09 18.15
CA LEU A 89 -7.02 -6.74 17.72
C LEU A 89 -8.52 -6.47 17.86
N SER A 90 -8.84 -5.31 18.44
CA SER A 90 -10.21 -4.77 18.36
C SER A 90 -10.53 -4.28 16.94
N ASP A 91 -11.80 -4.10 16.62
CA ASP A 91 -12.25 -3.63 15.30
C ASP A 91 -11.67 -2.24 14.96
N SER A 92 -11.57 -1.34 15.95
CA SER A 92 -10.96 -0.02 15.76
C SER A 92 -9.47 -0.10 15.47
N GLU A 93 -8.73 -0.96 16.18
CA GLU A 93 -7.31 -1.18 15.94
C GLU A 93 -7.06 -1.83 14.58
N LEU A 94 -7.89 -2.80 14.18
CA LEU A 94 -7.83 -3.39 12.86
C LEU A 94 -8.08 -2.33 11.79
N LYS A 95 -9.12 -1.52 11.94
CA LYS A 95 -9.49 -0.47 10.98
C LYS A 95 -8.39 0.58 10.80
N ALA A 96 -7.67 0.93 11.86
CA ALA A 96 -6.53 1.85 11.78
C ALA A 96 -5.38 1.35 10.88
N ASN A 97 -5.28 0.04 10.63
CA ASN A 97 -4.30 -0.54 9.72
C ASN A 97 -4.65 -0.38 8.23
N PHE A 98 -5.89 0.01 7.92
CA PHE A 98 -6.39 0.23 6.56
C PHE A 98 -6.37 1.71 6.15
N ASP A 99 -5.75 2.58 6.95
CA ASP A 99 -5.56 3.98 6.59
C ASP A 99 -4.34 4.17 5.67
N LEU A 100 -4.55 4.71 4.48
CA LEU A 100 -3.49 5.01 3.51
C LEU A 100 -2.59 6.17 3.97
N SER A 101 -3.09 7.10 4.79
CA SER A 101 -2.36 8.27 5.27
C SER A 101 -1.05 7.88 5.98
N TYR A 102 -1.04 6.71 6.62
CA TYR A 102 0.15 6.14 7.25
C TYR A 102 1.34 5.98 6.30
N HIS A 103 1.08 5.66 5.02
CA HIS A 103 2.12 5.51 4.00
C HIS A 103 2.63 6.86 3.46
N LEU A 104 1.89 7.95 3.70
CA LEU A 104 2.20 9.29 3.23
C LEU A 104 2.79 10.19 4.33
N LYS A 105 2.89 9.70 5.57
CA LYS A 105 3.32 10.48 6.75
C LYS A 105 4.70 11.16 6.65
N HIS A 106 5.56 10.71 5.73
CA HIS A 106 6.91 11.26 5.53
C HIS A 106 7.03 12.05 4.22
N LEU A 107 5.92 12.32 3.53
CA LEU A 107 5.92 13.03 2.26
C LEU A 107 6.57 14.42 2.42
N ASP A 108 6.11 15.22 3.38
CA ASP A 108 6.64 16.58 3.61
C ASP A 108 8.14 16.57 3.91
N THR A 109 8.62 15.64 4.75
CA THR A 109 10.04 15.50 5.06
C THR A 109 10.90 15.20 3.84
N ILE A 110 10.40 14.42 2.88
CA ILE A 110 11.12 14.11 1.65
C ILE A 110 11.11 15.33 0.71
N PHE A 111 9.97 16.01 0.58
CA PHE A 111 9.85 17.20 -0.27
C PHE A 111 10.75 18.33 0.24
N GLU A 112 10.79 18.56 1.55
CA GLU A 112 11.68 19.56 2.16
C GLU A 112 13.13 19.30 1.77
N LYS A 113 13.64 18.06 1.93
CA LYS A 113 15.03 17.72 1.58
C LYS A 113 15.42 17.92 0.12
N VAL A 114 14.46 17.84 -0.81
CA VAL A 114 14.73 17.91 -2.25
C VAL A 114 14.59 19.33 -2.78
N PHE A 115 13.71 20.14 -2.19
CA PHE A 115 13.33 21.46 -2.69
C PHE A 115 13.72 22.64 -1.77
N SER A 116 14.32 22.38 -0.60
CA SER A 116 15.00 23.39 0.23
C SER A 116 16.46 23.58 -0.20
#